data_AF-Q5C0X7-F1
#
_entry.id   AF-Q5C0X7-F1
#
_cell.length_a   1.000
_cell.length_b   1.000
_cell.length_c   1.000
_cell.angle_alpha   90.00
_cell.angle_beta   90.00
_cell.angle_gamma   90.00
#
_symmetry.space_group_name_H-M   'P 1'
#
loop_
_entity.id
_entity.type
_entity.pdbx_description
1 polymer ?
#
loop_
_entity_poly.entity_id
_entity_poly.type
_entity_poly.pdbx_seq_one_letter_code
_entity_poly.pdbx_strand_id
1 'polypeptide(L)'
;MCPEPCPPVVSPVCGSDGVTYESTCHLERTACQKMREIRVIYSGECSEPNDCILLNQPCQGYEICSRIKNPMVYSSMNHKLDASVYDLTSTFEDTIPQCICPTCPEHSLGGQVCGSDGQTYRSECHLRSSACQRHSVDLTVKSRGKCDACQTKQCKYYAICQLSAFGEPQC
;
A
#
# COMPACT_ATOMS: atom_id res chain seq x y z
N MET A 1 5.96 22.31 13.26
CA MET A 1 7.34 21.81 13.42
C MET A 1 7.34 20.34 13.04
N CYS A 2 8.38 19.86 12.35
CA CYS A 2 8.45 18.46 11.90
C CYS A 2 8.95 17.52 13.00
N PRO A 3 8.70 16.20 12.90
CA PRO A 3 9.01 15.25 13.98
C PRO A 3 10.49 15.19 14.36
N GLU A 4 10.71 14.72 15.60
CA GLU A 4 12.00 14.34 16.21
C GLU A 4 12.85 13.43 15.29
N PRO A 5 14.18 13.37 15.50
CA PRO A 5 15.07 12.51 14.72
C PRO A 5 14.60 11.05 14.71
N CYS A 6 14.61 10.44 13.53
CA CYS A 6 14.14 9.08 13.35
C CYS A 6 15.12 8.08 13.97
N PRO A 7 14.62 6.96 14.54
CA PRO A 7 15.48 5.86 14.98
C PRO A 7 16.33 5.31 13.84
N PRO A 8 17.50 4.71 14.11
CA PRO A 8 18.39 4.13 13.08
C PRO A 8 17.87 2.81 12.49
N VAL A 9 16.55 2.60 12.51
CA VAL A 9 15.91 1.40 11.99
C VAL A 9 15.75 1.54 10.48
N VAL A 10 16.44 0.69 9.73
CA VAL A 10 16.35 0.63 8.27
C VAL A 10 15.23 -0.32 7.88
N SER A 11 14.15 0.24 7.34
CA SER A 11 12.99 -0.48 6.83
C SER A 11 12.44 0.30 5.63
N PRO A 12 13.07 0.16 4.45
CA PRO A 12 12.87 1.08 3.34
C PRO A 12 11.42 1.11 2.86
N VAL A 13 10.99 2.26 2.36
CA VAL A 13 9.66 2.48 1.76
C VAL A 13 9.77 3.30 0.50
N CYS A 14 8.95 2.99 -0.50
CA CYS A 14 8.85 3.79 -1.72
C CYS A 14 7.79 4.88 -1.56
N GLY A 15 8.18 6.14 -1.74
CA GLY A 15 7.29 7.29 -1.69
C GLY A 15 6.52 7.51 -2.99
N SER A 16 5.38 8.20 -2.90
CA SER A 16 4.55 8.59 -4.05
C SER A 16 5.24 9.55 -5.03
N ASP A 17 6.41 10.04 -4.65
CA ASP A 17 7.31 10.85 -5.45
C ASP A 17 8.42 10.05 -6.14
N GLY A 18 8.35 8.71 -6.09
CA GLY A 18 9.34 7.82 -6.69
C GLY A 18 10.67 7.76 -5.93
N VAL A 19 10.72 8.29 -4.70
CA VAL A 19 11.94 8.32 -3.89
C VAL A 19 11.90 7.22 -2.83
N THR A 20 12.99 6.47 -2.71
CA THR A 20 13.21 5.53 -1.59
C THR A 20 13.53 6.29 -0.31
N TYR A 21 12.80 6.00 0.77
CA TYR A 21 13.08 6.53 2.10
C TYR A 21 13.53 5.39 3.03
N GLU A 22 14.51 5.65 3.90
CA GLU A 22 15.08 4.66 4.84
C GLU A 22 14.04 4.03 5.77
N SER A 23 12.99 4.78 6.10
CA SER A 23 11.80 4.29 6.80
C SER A 23 10.61 5.23 6.63
N THR A 24 9.41 4.80 7.04
CA THR A 24 8.21 5.65 7.06
C THR A 24 8.42 6.95 7.84
N CYS A 25 9.18 6.93 8.94
CA CYS A 25 9.52 8.14 9.70
C CYS A 25 10.29 9.15 8.85
N HIS A 26 11.29 8.69 8.08
CA HIS A 26 12.10 9.55 7.21
C HIS A 26 11.25 10.17 6.08
N LEU A 27 10.27 9.41 5.55
CA LEU A 27 9.31 9.91 4.58
C LEU A 27 8.42 11.00 5.18
N GLU A 28 7.76 10.75 6.31
CA GLU A 28 6.87 11.71 6.98
C GLU A 28 7.60 13.00 7.36
N ARG A 29 8.83 12.87 7.88
CA ARG A 29 9.68 14.02 8.21
C ARG A 29 10.01 14.85 6.97
N THR A 30 10.35 14.19 5.86
CA THR A 30 10.65 14.87 4.59
C THR A 30 9.41 15.55 4.02
N ALA A 31 8.25 14.89 4.06
CA ALA A 31 6.96 15.45 3.63
C ALA A 31 6.63 16.74 4.40
N CYS A 32 6.81 16.71 5.72
CA CYS A 32 6.62 17.88 6.57
C CYS A 32 7.63 19.01 6.24
N GLN A 33 8.91 18.69 6.11
CA GLN A 33 9.96 19.69 5.85
C GLN A 33 9.78 20.38 4.49
N LYS A 34 9.36 19.62 3.47
CA LYS A 34 9.12 20.11 2.12
C LYS A 34 7.72 20.71 1.93
N MET A 35 6.85 20.66 2.95
CA MET A 35 5.44 21.05 2.86
C MET A 35 4.72 20.42 1.65
N ARG A 36 5.00 19.14 1.40
CA ARG A 36 4.40 18.37 0.30
C ARG A 36 3.82 17.08 0.84
N GLU A 37 2.65 16.70 0.34
CA GLU A 37 2.11 15.38 0.61
C GLU A 37 2.91 14.31 -0.13
N ILE A 38 3.52 13.40 0.64
CA ILE A 38 4.24 12.24 0.14
C ILE A 38 3.67 11.05 0.92
N ARG A 39 3.18 10.03 0.22
CA ARG A 39 2.59 8.83 0.84
C ARG A 39 3.44 7.62 0.51
N VAL A 40 3.46 6.62 1.40
CA VAL A 40 4.07 5.32 1.09
C VAL A 40 3.22 4.60 0.04
N ILE A 41 3.84 4.21 -1.07
CA ILE A 41 3.24 3.36 -2.10
C ILE A 41 3.40 1.88 -1.70
N TYR A 42 4.63 1.45 -1.41
CA TYR A 42 4.93 0.09 -0.92
C TYR A 42 6.16 0.07 0.00
N SER A 43 6.26 -0.98 0.82
CA SER A 43 7.47 -1.30 1.60
C SER A 43 8.56 -1.89 0.69
N GLY A 44 9.79 -1.40 0.84
CA GLY A 44 10.91 -1.68 -0.05
C GLY A 44 11.47 -0.41 -0.71
N GLU A 45 12.60 -0.54 -1.40
CA GLU A 45 13.16 0.54 -2.20
C GLU A 45 12.34 0.77 -3.47
N CYS A 46 12.20 2.02 -3.91
CA CYS A 46 11.68 2.30 -5.24
C CYS A 46 12.59 1.67 -6.29
N SER A 47 12.02 0.91 -7.21
CA SER A 47 12.71 0.44 -8.40
C SER A 47 12.65 1.49 -9.52
N GLU A 48 13.80 1.83 -10.09
CA GLU A 48 13.92 2.63 -11.31
C GLU A 48 13.47 1.81 -12.54
N PRO A 49 12.68 2.39 -13.45
CA PRO A 49 11.37 2.99 -13.22
C PRO A 49 10.35 1.90 -12.85
N ASN A 50 9.16 2.28 -12.34
CA ASN A 50 8.01 1.35 -12.35
C ASN A 50 7.83 0.86 -13.79
N ASP A 51 8.15 -0.39 -14.07
CA ASP A 51 8.05 -0.97 -15.41
C ASP A 51 6.64 -0.82 -16.02
N CYS A 52 5.62 -0.75 -15.16
CA CYS A 52 4.24 -0.46 -15.56
C CYS A 52 4.09 0.95 -16.18
N ILE A 53 4.86 1.95 -15.73
CA ILE A 53 4.90 3.30 -16.32
C ILE A 53 5.62 3.27 -17.69
N LEU A 54 6.68 2.47 -17.84
CA LEU A 54 7.37 2.30 -19.12
C LEU A 54 6.49 1.64 -20.20
N LEU A 55 5.50 0.84 -19.78
CA LEU A 55 4.48 0.26 -20.66
C LEU A 55 3.26 1.18 -20.90
N ASN A 56 3.30 2.44 -20.44
CA ASN A 56 2.16 3.35 -20.48
C ASN A 56 0.91 2.80 -19.76
N GLN A 57 1.11 1.98 -18.71
CA GLN A 57 0.08 1.36 -17.88
C GLN A 57 0.27 1.75 -16.40
N PRO A 58 -0.11 2.96 -15.99
CA PRO A 58 -0.10 3.32 -14.58
C PRO A 58 -1.11 2.46 -13.81
N CYS A 59 -0.64 1.77 -12.77
CA CYS A 59 -1.51 1.01 -11.88
C CYS A 59 -2.54 1.93 -11.21
N GLN A 60 -3.76 1.42 -11.01
CA GLN A 60 -4.91 2.19 -10.54
C GLN A 60 -5.33 1.81 -9.12
N GLY A 61 -5.88 2.77 -8.38
CA GLY A 61 -6.33 2.56 -7.01
C GLY A 61 -5.18 2.16 -6.08
N TYR A 62 -5.28 0.96 -5.51
CA TYR A 62 -4.26 0.40 -4.59
C TYR A 62 -3.42 -0.71 -5.21
N GLU A 63 -3.43 -0.87 -6.54
CA GLU A 63 -2.54 -1.78 -7.23
C GLU A 63 -1.06 -1.40 -7.05
N ILE A 64 -0.21 -2.41 -6.95
CA ILE A 64 1.24 -2.30 -6.92
C ILE A 64 1.82 -2.88 -8.20
N CYS A 65 2.80 -2.20 -8.78
CA CYS A 65 3.56 -2.71 -9.92
C CYS A 65 4.55 -3.77 -9.42
N SER A 66 4.45 -5.00 -9.93
CA SER A 66 5.32 -6.11 -9.55
C SER A 66 5.78 -6.89 -10.78
N ARG A 67 7.00 -7.44 -10.73
CA ARG A 67 7.56 -8.32 -11.77
C ARG A 67 7.18 -9.77 -11.47
N ILE A 68 6.33 -10.35 -12.31
CA ILE A 68 5.82 -11.72 -12.12
C ILE A 68 6.41 -12.63 -13.19
N LYS A 69 6.86 -13.83 -12.79
CA LYS A 69 7.31 -14.87 -13.73
C LYS A 69 6.13 -15.32 -14.57
N ASN A 70 6.17 -15.08 -15.88
CA ASN A 70 5.05 -15.42 -16.77
C ASN A 70 4.97 -16.96 -16.92
N PRO A 71 3.85 -17.64 -16.59
CA PRO A 71 3.81 -19.10 -16.60
C PRO A 71 3.67 -19.74 -18.00
N MET A 72 3.88 -19.03 -19.11
CA MET A 72 3.60 -19.55 -20.45
C MET A 72 4.66 -19.16 -21.48
N VAL A 73 5.71 -19.97 -21.60
CA VAL A 73 6.53 -20.05 -22.82
C VAL A 73 6.40 -21.46 -23.39
N TYR A 74 5.43 -21.67 -24.27
CA TYR A 74 5.48 -22.79 -25.22
C TYR A 74 5.87 -22.21 -26.58
N SER A 75 7.11 -22.46 -27.00
CA SER A 75 7.50 -22.29 -28.39
C SER A 75 6.99 -23.49 -29.19
N SER A 76 6.01 -23.29 -30.07
CA SER A 76 5.92 -24.14 -31.27
C SER A 76 5.31 -23.38 -32.44
N MET A 77 6.15 -23.27 -33.46
CA MET A 77 5.94 -22.92 -34.86
C MET A 77 4.51 -22.67 -35.38
N ASN A 78 4.44 -21.58 -36.15
CA ASN A 78 3.50 -21.25 -37.24
C ASN A 78 2.22 -20.48 -36.88
N HIS A 79 2.24 -19.22 -37.37
CA HIS A 79 1.12 -18.34 -37.70
C HIS A 79 0.37 -17.61 -36.58
N LYS A 80 0.77 -16.34 -36.42
CA LYS A 80 0.06 -15.17 -35.87
C LYS A 80 -0.22 -15.19 -34.36
N LEU A 81 0.47 -14.30 -33.64
CA LEU A 81 -0.11 -13.53 -32.54
C LEU A 81 0.67 -12.22 -32.40
N ASP A 82 -0.05 -11.12 -32.52
CA ASP A 82 0.43 -9.77 -32.33
C ASP A 82 0.37 -9.45 -30.84
N ALA A 83 1.51 -9.12 -30.25
CA ALA A 83 1.66 -8.47 -28.94
C ALA A 83 3.05 -7.82 -28.90
N SER A 84 3.17 -6.73 -29.66
CA SER A 84 4.21 -5.69 -29.59
C SER A 84 5.46 -5.98 -28.73
N VAL A 85 6.49 -6.48 -29.42
CA VAL A 85 7.94 -6.23 -29.23
C VAL A 85 8.45 -6.02 -27.79
N TYR A 86 8.98 -7.09 -27.18
CA TYR A 86 10.06 -7.01 -26.21
C TYR A 86 11.33 -7.59 -26.83
N ASP A 87 12.44 -6.86 -26.73
CA ASP A 87 13.73 -7.17 -27.34
C ASP A 87 14.36 -8.42 -26.69
N LEU A 88 14.65 -9.44 -27.49
CA LEU A 88 15.13 -10.77 -27.08
C LEU A 88 16.64 -10.85 -26.84
N THR A 89 17.31 -9.71 -26.59
CA THR A 89 18.78 -9.68 -26.56
C THR A 89 19.38 -9.03 -25.31
N SER A 90 18.97 -9.47 -24.10
CA SER A 90 19.90 -9.49 -22.97
C SER A 90 19.45 -10.44 -21.85
N THR A 91 20.37 -11.27 -21.40
CA THR A 91 20.29 -12.22 -20.29
C THR A 91 19.79 -11.61 -18.96
N PHE A 92 18.90 -12.34 -18.26
CA PHE A 92 18.46 -12.26 -16.83
C PHE A 92 16.95 -11.99 -16.57
N GLU A 93 16.29 -13.04 -16.03
CA GLU A 93 14.96 -13.18 -15.40
C GLU A 93 13.67 -12.90 -16.22
N ASP A 94 13.00 -13.99 -16.63
CA ASP A 94 11.69 -14.11 -17.31
C ASP A 94 10.50 -13.51 -16.51
N THR A 95 10.55 -12.23 -16.20
CA THR A 95 9.50 -11.55 -15.42
C THR A 95 8.88 -10.42 -16.23
N ILE A 96 7.55 -10.37 -16.25
CA ILE A 96 6.79 -9.27 -16.86
C ILE A 96 6.20 -8.38 -15.76
N PRO A 97 6.21 -7.06 -15.97
CA PRO A 97 5.60 -6.14 -15.02
C PRO A 97 4.08 -6.20 -15.09
N GLN A 98 3.44 -6.31 -13.94
CA GLN A 98 1.99 -6.39 -13.83
C GLN A 98 1.50 -5.59 -12.61
N CYS A 99 0.37 -4.91 -12.77
CA CYS A 99 -0.36 -4.30 -11.66
C CYS A 99 -1.14 -5.40 -10.93
N ILE A 100 -0.86 -5.57 -9.63
CA ILE A 100 -1.52 -6.57 -8.78
C ILE A 100 -1.97 -5.94 -7.47
N CYS A 101 -2.96 -6.55 -6.82
CA CYS A 101 -3.35 -6.12 -5.48
C CYS A 101 -2.29 -6.50 -4.44
N PRO A 102 -2.08 -5.67 -3.39
CA PRO A 102 -1.08 -5.92 -2.38
C PRO A 102 -1.40 -7.19 -1.59
N THR A 103 -0.39 -8.03 -1.40
CA THR A 103 -0.42 -9.12 -0.44
C THR A 103 0.01 -8.59 0.91
N CYS A 104 -0.64 -9.08 1.97
CA CYS A 104 -0.46 -8.53 3.30
C CYS A 104 -0.10 -9.67 4.27
N PRO A 105 0.88 -9.48 5.17
CA PRO A 105 1.30 -10.51 6.11
C PRO A 105 0.18 -10.85 7.10
N GLU A 106 0.02 -12.16 7.36
CA GLU A 106 -0.99 -12.72 8.26
C GLU A 106 -0.78 -12.34 9.74
N HIS A 107 0.48 -12.14 10.15
CA HIS A 107 0.88 -12.07 11.56
C HIS A 107 1.50 -10.74 12.02
N SER A 108 1.32 -9.64 11.27
CA SER A 108 2.04 -8.38 11.57
C SER A 108 1.14 -7.29 12.19
N LEU A 109 1.77 -6.53 13.10
CA LEU A 109 1.31 -5.47 14.02
C LEU A 109 0.67 -4.22 13.36
N GLY A 110 0.05 -4.33 12.20
CA GLY A 110 -0.72 -3.23 11.63
C GLY A 110 -2.02 -3.12 12.41
N GLY A 111 -2.12 -2.20 13.37
CA GLY A 111 -3.33 -2.02 14.16
C GLY A 111 -4.61 -1.96 13.32
N GLN A 112 -5.73 -2.41 13.89
CA GLN A 112 -7.01 -2.46 13.20
C GLN A 112 -7.44 -1.08 12.71
N VAL A 113 -8.19 -1.05 11.61
CA VAL A 113 -8.75 0.18 11.04
C VAL A 113 -10.22 -0.01 10.71
N CYS A 114 -11.01 1.05 10.86
CA CYS A 114 -12.38 1.10 10.41
C CYS A 114 -12.43 1.65 8.99
N GLY A 115 -13.06 0.94 8.07
CA GLY A 115 -13.30 1.38 6.71
C GLY A 115 -14.45 2.38 6.60
N SER A 116 -14.46 3.14 5.50
CA SER A 116 -15.59 3.99 5.10
C SER A 116 -16.88 3.20 4.87
N ASP A 117 -16.76 1.91 4.56
CA ASP A 117 -17.86 0.94 4.46
C ASP A 117 -18.37 0.43 5.81
N GLY A 118 -17.82 0.93 6.93
CA GLY A 118 -18.20 0.51 8.28
C GLY A 118 -17.66 -0.87 8.67
N GLN A 119 -16.80 -1.48 7.87
CA GLN A 119 -16.16 -2.76 8.21
C GLN A 119 -14.82 -2.55 8.91
N THR A 120 -14.53 -3.39 9.90
CA THR A 120 -13.21 -3.39 10.56
C THR A 120 -12.24 -4.28 9.78
N TYR A 121 -11.11 -3.71 9.39
CA TYR A 121 -10.03 -4.41 8.71
C TYR A 121 -8.87 -4.70 9.68
N ARG A 122 -8.21 -5.84 9.50
CA ARG A 122 -7.14 -6.27 10.40
C ARG A 122 -5.92 -5.36 10.38
N SER A 123 -5.66 -4.67 9.26
CA SER A 123 -4.74 -3.52 9.17
C SER A 123 -5.08 -2.65 7.96
N GLU A 124 -4.44 -1.49 7.83
CA GLU A 124 -4.58 -0.64 6.64
C GLU A 124 -4.20 -1.36 5.33
N CYS A 125 -3.18 -2.22 5.34
CA CYS A 125 -2.83 -3.04 4.16
C CYS A 125 -4.02 -3.89 3.70
N HIS A 126 -4.74 -4.50 4.65
CA HIS A 126 -5.88 -5.36 4.33
C HIS A 126 -7.06 -4.58 3.80
N LEU A 127 -7.29 -3.36 4.30
CA LEU A 127 -8.27 -2.45 3.72
C LEU A 127 -7.92 -2.13 2.27
N ARG A 128 -6.67 -1.74 1.99
CA ARG A 128 -6.19 -1.43 0.63
C ARG A 128 -6.27 -2.64 -0.30
N SER A 129 -5.90 -3.82 0.17
CA SER A 129 -5.98 -5.08 -0.58
C SER A 129 -7.44 -5.41 -0.93
N SER A 130 -8.36 -5.30 0.04
CA SER A 130 -9.79 -5.50 -0.21
C SER A 130 -10.38 -4.44 -1.14
N ALA A 131 -9.97 -3.18 -1.03
CA ALA A 131 -10.37 -2.12 -1.95
C ALA A 131 -9.94 -2.44 -3.39
N CYS A 132 -8.68 -2.85 -3.57
CA CYS A 132 -8.13 -3.25 -4.87
C CYS A 132 -8.90 -4.44 -5.46
N GLN A 133 -9.06 -5.52 -4.71
CA GLN A 133 -9.75 -6.74 -5.16
C GLN A 133 -11.21 -6.48 -5.52
N ARG A 134 -11.88 -5.53 -4.84
CA ARG A 134 -13.26 -5.14 -5.11
C ARG A 134 -13.40 -4.01 -6.12
N HIS A 135 -12.29 -3.51 -6.68
CA HIS A 135 -12.27 -2.32 -7.53
C HIS A 135 -12.99 -1.11 -6.90
N SER A 136 -12.91 -0.99 -5.58
CA SER A 136 -13.62 0.03 -4.81
C SER A 136 -12.72 1.26 -4.62
N VAL A 137 -13.11 2.38 -5.24
CA VAL A 137 -12.40 3.66 -5.13
C VAL A 137 -12.79 4.46 -3.88
N ASP A 138 -13.95 4.17 -3.31
CA ASP A 138 -14.48 4.88 -2.13
C ASP A 138 -14.06 4.23 -0.79
N LEU A 139 -13.45 3.04 -0.83
CA LEU A 139 -13.00 2.34 0.36
C LEU A 139 -11.70 2.98 0.90
N THR A 140 -11.84 3.68 2.02
CA THR A 140 -10.77 4.42 2.69
C THR A 140 -10.79 4.15 4.19
N VAL A 141 -9.70 4.45 4.89
CA VAL A 141 -9.67 4.39 6.35
C VAL A 141 -10.50 5.54 6.91
N LYS A 142 -11.60 5.22 7.59
CA LYS A 142 -12.44 6.18 8.32
C LYS A 142 -11.84 6.54 9.68
N SER A 143 -11.32 5.55 10.40
CA SER A 143 -10.65 5.75 11.68
C SER A 143 -9.67 4.61 11.97
N ARG A 144 -8.70 4.84 12.86
CA ARG A 144 -7.95 3.74 13.48
C ARG A 144 -8.89 2.97 14.44
N GLY A 145 -8.53 1.74 14.80
CA GLY A 145 -9.32 0.87 15.67
C GLY A 145 -10.51 0.20 14.97
N LYS A 146 -11.36 -0.47 15.77
CA LYS A 146 -12.60 -1.12 15.29
C LYS A 146 -13.71 -0.09 15.08
N CYS A 147 -14.61 -0.35 14.14
CA CYS A 147 -15.76 0.54 13.90
C CYS A 147 -16.70 0.69 15.11
N ASP A 148 -16.83 -0.35 15.95
CA ASP A 148 -17.76 -0.39 17.08
C ASP A 148 -17.09 -0.18 18.44
N ALA A 149 -15.88 0.40 18.46
CA ALA A 149 -15.09 0.55 19.68
C ALA A 149 -15.85 1.30 20.80
N CYS A 150 -16.64 2.34 20.49
CA CYS A 150 -17.46 3.03 21.49
C CYS A 150 -18.85 2.41 21.74
N GLN A 151 -19.38 1.59 20.83
CA GLN A 151 -20.65 0.91 21.08
C GLN A 151 -20.54 -0.13 22.20
N THR A 152 -19.38 -0.76 22.34
CA THR A 152 -19.14 -1.81 23.32
C THR A 152 -18.52 -1.30 24.64
N LYS A 153 -18.14 -0.03 24.71
CA LYS A 153 -17.53 0.56 25.92
C LYS A 153 -18.58 1.19 26.83
N GLN A 154 -18.76 0.64 28.03
CA GLN A 154 -19.57 1.27 29.07
C GLN A 154 -18.72 2.26 29.89
N CYS A 155 -19.04 3.54 29.75
CA CYS A 155 -18.45 4.60 30.54
C CYS A 155 -19.13 4.75 31.91
N LYS A 156 -18.36 4.99 32.96
CA LYS A 156 -18.91 5.27 34.31
C LYS A 156 -19.41 6.71 34.39
N TYR A 157 -20.31 6.96 35.36
CA TYR A 157 -20.83 8.30 35.66
C TYR A 157 -21.47 9.00 34.46
N TYR A 158 -22.09 8.24 33.55
CA TYR A 158 -22.72 8.77 32.33
C TYR A 158 -21.74 9.52 31.41
N ALA A 159 -20.43 9.29 31.53
CA ALA A 159 -19.44 9.86 30.63
C ALA A 159 -19.69 9.39 29.18
N ILE A 160 -19.38 10.25 28.22
CA ILE A 160 -19.60 9.97 26.79
C ILE A 160 -18.35 9.26 26.26
N CYS A 161 -18.54 8.13 25.59
CA CYS A 161 -17.43 7.46 24.90
C CYS A 161 -17.03 8.25 23.65
N GLN A 162 -15.75 8.57 23.53
CA GLN A 162 -15.14 9.17 22.34
C GLN A 162 -13.95 8.32 21.89
N LEU A 163 -13.63 8.33 20.60
CA LEU A 163 -12.44 7.66 20.09
C LEU A 163 -11.23 8.60 20.21
N SER A 164 -10.11 8.08 20.70
CA SER A 164 -8.83 8.79 20.68
C SER A 164 -8.31 8.96 19.25
N ALA A 165 -7.23 9.73 19.05
CA ALA A 165 -6.54 9.83 17.76
C ALA A 165 -6.04 8.47 17.23
N PHE A 166 -5.90 7.48 18.11
CA PHE A 166 -5.48 6.11 17.78
C PHE A 166 -6.68 5.14 17.62
N GLY A 167 -7.92 5.63 17.72
CA GLY A 167 -9.11 4.81 17.55
C GLY A 167 -9.50 4.00 18.78
N GLU A 168 -8.92 4.32 19.93
CA GLU A 168 -9.23 3.64 21.18
C GLU A 168 -10.43 4.33 21.85
N PRO A 169 -11.42 3.56 22.33
CA PRO A 169 -12.57 4.15 22.98
C PRO A 169 -12.14 4.68 24.35
N GLN A 170 -12.43 5.95 24.62
CA GLN A 170 -12.10 6.69 25.84
C GLN A 170 -13.37 7.26 26.47
N CYS A 171 -13.39 7.18 27.78
CA CYS A 171 -14.29 7.88 28.69
C CYS A 171 -13.35 8.69 29.58
#